data_AF-A0A841JED1-F1
#
_entry.id   AF-A0A841JED1-F1
#
_cell.length_a   1.000
_cell.length_b   1.000
_cell.length_c   1.000
_cell.angle_alpha   90.00
_cell.angle_beta   90.00
_cell.angle_gamma   90.00
#
_symmetry.space_group_name_H-M   'P 1'
#
loop_
_entity.id
_entity.type
_entity.pdbx_description
1 polymer ?
#
loop_
_entity_poly.entity_id
_entity_poly.type
_entity_poly.pdbx_seq_one_letter_code
_entity_poly.pdbx_strand_id
1 'polypeptide(L)'
;MNFYTNNDGLLLTILKIWTFLLIVLVGTNAQAQDHDRARTNVGLVYPLSSNWTNAPRDTNSFSLNLIAGVSAAERGVTIAGFSNIIHKDARGFQIAGFSNHVGKNADGTMVAGFLNTYGGGHGVAVAGFANIAASSSGAQIAGFLNKGGHVSTLQLAGFMNIARDNKGTQIAGFMNVAKKSKGTQIGFINIADSAGTQIGIVNVAKNGEKSLGATFDQNQTALLTFRSGGKVFYGIVGIGYNFKNKKQKYAYEAGFGAHVLTIQSFRLNTELVNDGLESFKGGDEYWRSTFRLMPSFRIANKVEIFAGPSINYVNTNTEEGREMTKKYINSWTRHDGRDLYGFYFGYTAGIQVAL
;
A
#
# COMPACT_ATOMS: atom_id res chain seq x y z
N MET A 1 -4.05 -13.47 42.60
CA MET A 1 -5.24 -13.36 41.75
C MET A 1 -5.19 -11.98 41.10
N ASN A 2 -4.55 -11.87 39.93
CA ASN A 2 -4.31 -10.59 39.25
C ASN A 2 -5.51 -10.26 38.36
N PHE A 3 -6.24 -9.20 38.70
CA PHE A 3 -7.25 -8.61 37.84
C PHE A 3 -6.55 -7.72 36.80
N TYR A 4 -6.34 -8.23 35.58
CA TYR A 4 -6.13 -7.37 34.42
C TYR A 4 -7.48 -6.78 34.02
N THR A 5 -7.67 -5.49 34.28
CA THR A 5 -8.85 -4.75 33.83
C THR A 5 -8.77 -4.50 32.32
N ASN A 6 -9.89 -4.79 31.66
CA ASN A 6 -10.14 -4.83 30.23
C ASN A 6 -10.15 -3.41 29.60
N ASN A 7 -9.04 -2.67 29.69
CA ASN A 7 -8.94 -1.29 29.18
C ASN A 7 -8.79 -1.21 27.65
N ASP A 8 -8.38 -2.30 26.98
CA ASP A 8 -8.15 -2.32 25.54
C ASP A 8 -9.44 -2.16 24.74
N GLY A 9 -10.56 -2.72 25.22
CA GLY A 9 -11.86 -2.61 24.55
C GLY A 9 -12.47 -1.21 24.60
N LEU A 10 -12.26 -0.49 25.71
CA LEU A 10 -12.77 0.87 25.88
C LEU A 10 -12.02 1.85 24.98
N LEU A 11 -10.69 1.70 24.90
CA LEU A 11 -9.83 2.52 24.05
C LEU A 11 -10.12 2.30 22.57
N LEU A 12 -10.37 1.05 22.16
CA LEU A 12 -10.81 0.71 20.80
C LEU A 12 -12.16 1.35 20.46
N THR A 13 -13.09 1.35 21.41
CA THR A 13 -14.44 1.91 21.21
C THR A 13 -14.38 3.42 21.09
N ILE A 14 -13.60 4.08 21.95
CA ILE A 14 -13.33 5.52 21.89
C ILE A 14 -12.68 5.88 20.55
N LEU A 15 -11.69 5.10 20.09
CA LEU A 15 -11.03 5.33 18.81
C LEU A 15 -12.01 5.20 17.62
N LYS A 16 -12.91 4.20 17.66
CA LYS A 16 -13.97 4.04 16.64
C LYS A 16 -14.93 5.22 16.63
N ILE A 17 -15.34 5.71 17.80
CA ILE A 17 -16.23 6.88 17.94
C ILE A 17 -15.55 8.14 17.42
N TRP A 18 -14.28 8.38 17.77
CA TRP A 18 -13.52 9.54 17.26
C TRP A 18 -13.30 9.46 15.75
N THR A 19 -13.01 8.28 15.21
CA THR A 19 -12.86 8.08 13.76
C THR A 19 -14.18 8.36 13.05
N PHE A 20 -15.29 7.86 13.58
CA PHE A 20 -16.62 8.13 13.05
C PHE A 20 -16.97 9.62 13.12
N LEU A 21 -16.74 10.27 14.27
CA LEU A 21 -16.97 11.70 14.46
C LEU A 21 -16.10 12.54 13.51
N LEU A 22 -14.85 12.15 13.27
CA LEU A 22 -13.96 12.83 12.32
C LEU A 22 -14.49 12.71 10.89
N ILE A 23 -14.95 11.53 10.47
CA ILE A 23 -15.58 11.32 9.15
C ILE A 23 -16.84 12.17 9.00
N VAL A 24 -17.65 12.28 10.06
CA VAL A 24 -18.85 13.13 10.10
C VAL A 24 -18.46 14.62 10.05
N LEU A 25 -17.47 15.06 10.81
CA LEU A 25 -17.03 16.48 10.87
C LEU A 25 -16.39 16.96 9.57
N VAL A 26 -15.66 16.10 8.84
CA VAL A 26 -15.10 16.47 7.54
C VAL A 26 -16.20 16.68 6.49
N GLY A 27 -17.33 15.98 6.61
CA GLY A 27 -18.45 16.12 5.66
C GLY A 27 -19.41 17.29 5.95
N THR A 28 -19.44 17.86 7.17
CA THR A 28 -20.36 18.97 7.52
C THR A 28 -19.94 20.32 6.94
N ASN A 29 -18.68 20.51 6.53
CA ASN A 29 -18.22 21.75 5.89
C ASN A 29 -18.78 21.99 4.48
N ALA A 30 -19.56 21.05 3.93
CA ALA A 30 -20.16 21.15 2.60
C ALA A 30 -21.68 21.47 2.59
N GLN A 31 -22.31 21.63 3.76
CA GLN A 31 -23.75 21.95 3.86
C GLN A 31 -23.96 23.46 4.01
N ALA A 32 -23.68 24.21 2.95
CA ALA A 32 -24.13 25.60 2.85
C ALA A 32 -24.63 25.88 1.43
N GLN A 33 -25.95 26.12 1.34
CA GLN A 33 -26.68 26.78 0.26
C GLN A 33 -27.00 25.95 -1.00
N ASP A 34 -28.25 25.46 -1.10
CA ASP A 34 -29.04 25.61 -2.32
C ASP A 34 -30.55 25.45 -2.04
N HIS A 35 -31.32 26.53 -2.28
CA HIS A 35 -32.75 26.68 -1.94
C HIS A 35 -33.62 26.26 -3.12
N ASP A 36 -33.61 24.97 -3.43
CA ASP A 36 -34.42 24.40 -4.51
C ASP A 36 -35.29 23.28 -3.91
N ARG A 37 -36.49 23.05 -4.47
CA ARG A 37 -37.57 22.18 -3.93
C ARG A 37 -37.15 20.70 -3.76
N ALA A 38 -36.25 20.44 -2.83
CA ALA A 38 -35.73 19.13 -2.54
C ALA A 38 -36.61 18.47 -1.48
N ARG A 39 -37.16 17.30 -1.83
CA ARG A 39 -38.15 16.58 -1.04
C ARG A 39 -37.49 15.75 0.06
N THR A 40 -38.34 15.25 0.95
CA THR A 40 -37.99 14.19 1.89
C THR A 40 -38.53 12.87 1.36
N ASN A 41 -37.66 11.88 1.17
CA ASN A 41 -38.04 10.54 0.74
C ASN A 41 -37.91 9.54 1.89
N VAL A 42 -38.99 8.85 2.24
CA VAL A 42 -38.97 7.74 3.20
C VAL A 42 -39.63 6.54 2.58
N GLY A 43 -38.95 5.38 2.57
CA GLY A 43 -39.45 4.20 1.88
C GLY A 43 -38.93 2.85 2.41
N LEU A 44 -39.61 1.79 2.00
CA LEU A 44 -39.15 0.41 2.21
C LEU A 44 -38.18 0.01 1.10
N VAL A 45 -38.64 0.12 -0.13
CA VAL A 45 -37.92 -0.23 -1.36
C VAL A 45 -38.63 0.48 -2.50
N TYR A 46 -37.93 0.97 -3.53
CA TYR A 46 -38.62 1.48 -4.71
C TYR A 46 -39.59 0.43 -5.31
N PRO A 47 -40.85 0.78 -5.66
CA PRO A 47 -41.47 2.11 -5.60
C PRO A 47 -42.25 2.42 -4.30
N LEU A 48 -42.23 1.54 -3.29
CA LEU A 48 -42.85 1.73 -1.97
C LEU A 48 -42.07 2.76 -1.14
N SER A 49 -42.25 4.04 -1.47
CA SER A 49 -41.66 5.20 -0.82
C SER A 49 -42.58 6.43 -0.90
N SER A 50 -42.32 7.48 -0.13
CA SER A 50 -43.12 8.73 -0.20
C SER A 50 -43.06 9.42 -1.56
N ASN A 51 -42.02 9.16 -2.36
CA ASN A 51 -41.91 9.64 -3.74
C ASN A 51 -42.53 8.69 -4.79
N TRP A 52 -43.03 7.52 -4.38
CA TRP A 52 -43.70 6.54 -5.24
C TRP A 52 -42.91 6.22 -6.53
N THR A 53 -43.60 6.05 -7.65
CA THR A 53 -43.03 5.79 -8.97
C THR A 53 -42.28 7.00 -9.55
N ASN A 54 -42.39 8.18 -8.94
CA ASN A 54 -41.66 9.38 -9.35
C ASN A 54 -40.27 9.47 -8.72
N ALA A 55 -39.93 8.60 -7.76
CA ALA A 55 -38.64 8.64 -7.06
C ALA A 55 -37.42 8.77 -8.01
N PRO A 56 -37.30 8.01 -9.12
CA PRO A 56 -36.18 8.14 -10.07
C PRO A 56 -36.03 9.52 -10.74
N ARG A 57 -37.05 10.38 -10.65
CA ARG A 57 -37.11 11.73 -11.22
C ARG A 57 -37.03 12.84 -10.16
N ASP A 58 -37.24 12.50 -8.89
CA ASP A 58 -37.27 13.46 -7.80
C ASP A 58 -35.88 13.73 -7.21
N THR A 59 -35.69 14.96 -6.74
CA THR A 59 -34.50 15.40 -6.02
C THR A 59 -34.84 15.55 -4.54
N ASN A 60 -34.00 14.98 -3.67
CA ASN A 60 -34.26 14.96 -2.22
C ASN A 60 -33.17 15.68 -1.43
N SER A 61 -33.54 16.32 -0.32
CA SER A 61 -32.59 16.81 0.69
C SER A 61 -32.31 15.76 1.76
N PHE A 62 -33.28 14.89 1.99
CA PHE A 62 -33.20 13.80 2.94
C PHE A 62 -33.87 12.55 2.37
N SER A 63 -33.20 11.41 2.46
CA SER A 63 -33.72 10.12 2.02
C SER A 63 -33.40 9.02 3.04
N LEU A 64 -34.41 8.28 3.47
CA LEU A 64 -34.28 7.12 4.34
C LEU A 64 -35.03 5.93 3.75
N ASN A 65 -34.29 4.87 3.38
CA ASN A 65 -34.88 3.67 2.80
C ASN A 65 -34.47 2.42 3.57
N LEU A 66 -35.43 1.54 3.90
CA LEU A 66 -35.11 0.33 4.67
C LEU A 66 -34.26 -0.66 3.86
N ILE A 67 -34.56 -0.84 2.58
CA ILE A 67 -33.85 -1.77 1.67
C ILE A 67 -33.12 -0.96 0.60
N ALA A 68 -33.84 -0.38 -0.35
CA ALA A 68 -33.22 0.33 -1.46
C ALA A 68 -33.89 1.68 -1.77
N GLY A 69 -33.07 2.73 -1.84
CA GLY A 69 -33.46 4.07 -2.26
C GLY A 69 -33.15 4.32 -3.71
N VAL A 70 -34.09 4.90 -4.45
CA VAL A 70 -33.90 5.34 -5.85
C VAL A 70 -34.27 6.81 -5.96
N SER A 71 -33.38 7.63 -6.55
CA SER A 71 -33.65 9.05 -6.80
C SER A 71 -33.03 9.58 -8.09
N ALA A 72 -33.45 10.77 -8.52
CA ALA A 72 -32.73 11.50 -9.55
C ALA A 72 -31.45 12.10 -8.99
N ALA A 73 -31.56 12.81 -7.86
CA ALA A 73 -30.44 13.49 -7.20
C ALA A 73 -30.67 13.59 -5.69
N GLU A 74 -29.59 13.70 -4.93
CA GLU A 74 -29.61 13.90 -3.48
C GLU A 74 -28.77 15.13 -3.13
N ARG A 75 -29.29 16.03 -2.29
CA ARG A 75 -28.61 17.29 -1.89
C ARG A 75 -28.14 17.31 -0.43
N GLY A 76 -28.45 16.27 0.34
CA GLY A 76 -28.13 16.21 1.77
C GLY A 76 -27.78 14.81 2.25
N VAL A 77 -28.64 14.23 3.09
CA VAL A 77 -28.37 12.94 3.74
C VAL A 77 -29.23 11.84 3.12
N THR A 78 -28.59 10.76 2.69
CA THR A 78 -29.24 9.58 2.11
C THR A 78 -28.76 8.33 2.85
N ILE A 79 -29.69 7.58 3.43
CA ILE A 79 -29.42 6.35 4.17
C ILE A 79 -30.27 5.22 3.58
N ALA A 80 -29.63 4.09 3.24
CA ALA A 80 -30.32 2.86 2.85
C ALA A 80 -29.78 1.64 3.61
N GLY A 81 -30.67 0.74 4.03
CA GLY A 81 -30.24 -0.52 4.67
C GLY A 81 -29.45 -1.44 3.72
N PHE A 82 -29.72 -1.41 2.42
CA PHE A 82 -28.96 -2.18 1.43
C PHE A 82 -28.32 -1.29 0.35
N SER A 83 -29.09 -0.53 -0.44
CA SER A 83 -28.52 0.20 -1.59
C SER A 83 -29.14 1.57 -1.86
N ASN A 84 -28.31 2.53 -2.26
CA ASN A 84 -28.74 3.81 -2.83
C ASN A 84 -28.41 3.85 -4.33
N ILE A 85 -29.39 4.21 -5.15
CA ILE A 85 -29.26 4.40 -6.61
C ILE A 85 -29.68 5.83 -6.95
N ILE A 86 -28.71 6.68 -7.27
CA ILE A 86 -28.89 8.09 -7.56
C ILE A 86 -28.49 8.30 -9.02
N HIS A 87 -29.45 8.60 -9.89
CA HIS A 87 -29.19 8.64 -11.34
C HIS A 87 -28.28 9.78 -11.79
N LYS A 88 -28.27 10.90 -11.05
CA LYS A 88 -27.51 12.11 -11.37
C LYS A 88 -26.48 12.37 -10.27
N ASP A 89 -26.62 13.49 -9.57
CA ASP A 89 -25.64 14.02 -8.64
C ASP A 89 -26.08 13.76 -7.19
N ALA A 90 -25.11 13.48 -6.33
CA ALA A 90 -25.26 13.32 -4.90
C ALA A 90 -24.36 14.33 -4.19
N ARG A 91 -24.93 15.12 -3.27
CA ARG A 91 -24.20 16.01 -2.37
C ARG A 91 -24.48 15.62 -0.92
N GLY A 92 -23.49 15.80 -0.05
CA GLY A 92 -23.63 15.52 1.39
C GLY A 92 -23.25 14.10 1.77
N PHE A 93 -24.04 13.42 2.60
CA PHE A 93 -23.71 12.09 3.14
C PHE A 93 -24.57 11.01 2.50
N GLN A 94 -23.93 9.98 1.95
CA GLN A 94 -24.59 8.79 1.43
C GLN A 94 -24.10 7.56 2.19
N ILE A 95 -25.03 6.84 2.82
CA ILE A 95 -24.73 5.63 3.61
C ILE A 95 -25.60 4.49 3.09
N ALA A 96 -24.97 3.37 2.76
CA ALA A 96 -25.66 2.15 2.36
C ALA A 96 -25.04 0.92 3.03
N GLY A 97 -25.87 -0.01 3.50
CA GLY A 97 -25.35 -1.26 4.09
C GLY A 97 -24.55 -2.11 3.11
N PHE A 98 -24.87 -2.08 1.82
CA PHE A 98 -24.14 -2.79 0.78
C PHE A 98 -23.52 -1.85 -0.25
N SER A 99 -24.29 -0.96 -0.91
CA SER A 99 -23.72 -0.16 -2.00
C SER A 99 -24.37 1.20 -2.28
N ASN A 100 -23.56 2.17 -2.69
CA ASN A 100 -24.01 3.44 -3.28
C ASN A 100 -23.65 3.51 -4.77
N HIS A 101 -24.59 3.94 -5.59
CA HIS A 101 -24.42 4.12 -7.03
C HIS A 101 -24.86 5.53 -7.42
N VAL A 102 -23.92 6.36 -7.86
CA VAL A 102 -24.16 7.76 -8.28
C VAL A 102 -23.80 7.90 -9.76
N GLY A 103 -24.78 8.17 -10.62
CA GLY A 103 -24.56 8.18 -12.07
C GLY A 103 -23.61 9.29 -12.54
N LYS A 104 -23.54 10.42 -11.82
CA LYS A 104 -22.70 11.58 -12.14
C LYS A 104 -21.77 11.94 -10.98
N ASN A 105 -21.95 13.10 -10.35
CA ASN A 105 -21.00 13.60 -9.36
C ASN A 105 -21.43 13.27 -7.93
N ALA A 106 -20.49 12.77 -7.14
CA ALA A 106 -20.64 12.56 -5.70
C ALA A 106 -19.75 13.56 -4.95
N ASP A 107 -20.33 14.68 -4.51
CA ASP A 107 -19.64 15.72 -3.77
C ASP A 107 -19.99 15.64 -2.27
N GLY A 108 -19.15 14.96 -1.50
CA GLY A 108 -19.38 14.70 -0.08
C GLY A 108 -18.84 13.35 0.37
N THR A 109 -19.51 12.69 1.31
CA THR A 109 -19.04 11.43 1.89
C THR A 109 -19.95 10.26 1.49
N MET A 110 -19.38 9.27 0.82
CA MET A 110 -20.03 7.99 0.51
C MET A 110 -19.48 6.88 1.42
N VAL A 111 -20.36 6.15 2.08
CA VAL A 111 -20.01 4.98 2.90
C VAL A 111 -20.86 3.79 2.46
N ALA A 112 -20.20 2.70 2.07
CA ALA A 112 -20.84 1.44 1.71
C ALA A 112 -20.18 0.26 2.39
N GLY A 113 -20.97 -0.73 2.81
CA GLY A 113 -20.41 -1.99 3.33
C GLY A 113 -19.61 -2.78 2.28
N PHE A 114 -19.93 -2.64 0.99
CA PHE A 114 -19.25 -3.35 -0.09
C PHE A 114 -18.73 -2.44 -1.20
N LEU A 115 -19.59 -1.65 -1.85
CA LEU A 115 -19.24 -0.97 -3.11
C LEU A 115 -19.76 0.47 -3.20
N ASN A 116 -18.90 1.42 -3.57
CA ASN A 116 -19.34 2.70 -4.11
C ASN A 116 -18.99 2.81 -5.60
N THR A 117 -19.96 3.23 -6.41
CA THR A 117 -19.72 3.58 -7.83
C THR A 117 -20.17 5.01 -8.09
N TYR A 118 -19.33 5.79 -8.78
CA TYR A 118 -19.65 7.17 -9.12
C TYR A 118 -18.96 7.66 -10.40
N GLY A 119 -19.52 8.65 -11.08
CA GLY A 119 -18.90 9.23 -12.27
C GLY A 119 -17.70 10.12 -11.91
N GLY A 120 -17.97 11.20 -11.17
CA GLY A 120 -17.02 12.22 -10.73
C GLY A 120 -17.24 12.59 -9.27
N GLY A 121 -16.38 13.41 -8.66
CA GLY A 121 -16.70 13.96 -7.35
C GLY A 121 -15.53 14.48 -6.53
N HIS A 122 -15.84 15.42 -5.65
CA HIS A 122 -14.96 15.96 -4.62
C HIS A 122 -15.46 15.48 -3.26
N GLY A 123 -14.77 14.50 -2.66
CA GLY A 123 -15.33 13.85 -1.49
C GLY A 123 -14.51 12.69 -0.94
N VAL A 124 -15.07 12.00 0.05
CA VAL A 124 -14.48 10.79 0.63
C VAL A 124 -15.39 9.60 0.30
N ALA A 125 -14.86 8.61 -0.38
CA ALA A 125 -15.55 7.36 -0.67
C ALA A 125 -14.93 6.23 0.16
N VAL A 126 -15.72 5.63 1.06
CA VAL A 126 -15.32 4.52 1.93
C VAL A 126 -16.15 3.29 1.60
N ALA A 127 -15.48 2.19 1.27
CA ALA A 127 -16.14 0.93 0.95
C ALA A 127 -15.46 -0.25 1.64
N GLY A 128 -16.23 -1.22 2.13
CA GLY A 128 -15.63 -2.45 2.69
C GLY A 128 -14.87 -3.27 1.64
N PHE A 129 -15.28 -3.23 0.37
CA PHE A 129 -14.60 -3.96 -0.70
C PHE A 129 -14.01 -3.03 -1.77
N ALA A 130 -14.82 -2.21 -2.45
CA ALA A 130 -14.32 -1.40 -3.57
C ALA A 130 -14.95 -0.01 -3.76
N ASN A 131 -14.15 0.94 -4.25
CA ASN A 131 -14.63 2.19 -4.84
C ASN A 131 -14.28 2.25 -6.32
N ILE A 132 -15.24 2.59 -7.18
CA ILE A 132 -15.04 2.71 -8.63
C ILE A 132 -15.52 4.07 -9.10
N ALA A 133 -14.62 4.84 -9.70
CA ALA A 133 -14.90 6.17 -10.22
C ALA A 133 -14.31 6.41 -11.61
N ALA A 134 -14.98 7.20 -12.45
CA ALA A 134 -14.36 7.70 -13.68
C ALA A 134 -13.37 8.84 -13.38
N SER A 135 -13.68 9.68 -12.39
CA SER A 135 -12.78 10.70 -11.84
C SER A 135 -12.99 10.84 -10.33
N SER A 136 -11.91 10.91 -9.56
CA SER A 136 -11.97 11.16 -8.12
C SER A 136 -11.03 12.30 -7.77
N SER A 137 -11.62 13.44 -7.40
CA SER A 137 -10.88 14.58 -6.88
C SER A 137 -10.64 14.48 -5.37
N GLY A 138 -11.24 13.49 -4.71
CA GLY A 138 -11.09 13.23 -3.28
C GLY A 138 -10.63 11.81 -2.95
N ALA A 139 -10.68 11.45 -1.66
CA ALA A 139 -10.07 10.23 -1.14
C ALA A 139 -10.95 8.99 -1.38
N GLN A 140 -10.35 7.91 -1.89
CA GLN A 140 -10.97 6.59 -2.00
C GLN A 140 -10.32 5.63 -1.01
N ILE A 141 -11.11 5.01 -0.14
CA ILE A 141 -10.66 4.09 0.90
C ILE A 141 -11.44 2.79 0.76
N ALA A 142 -10.75 1.69 0.49
CA ALA A 142 -11.37 0.39 0.25
C ALA A 142 -10.65 -0.75 0.98
N GLY A 143 -11.38 -1.77 1.41
CA GLY A 143 -10.75 -2.99 1.94
C GLY A 143 -9.96 -3.76 0.89
N PHE A 144 -10.38 -3.72 -0.38
CA PHE A 144 -9.73 -4.48 -1.45
C PHE A 144 -9.25 -3.61 -2.62
N LEU A 145 -10.13 -2.85 -3.29
CA LEU A 145 -9.84 -2.17 -4.56
C LEU A 145 -10.32 -0.72 -4.60
N ASN A 146 -9.44 0.21 -5.02
CA ASN A 146 -9.90 1.48 -5.60
C ASN A 146 -9.57 1.54 -7.08
N LYS A 147 -10.54 1.97 -7.90
CA LYS A 147 -10.38 2.21 -9.33
C LYS A 147 -10.81 3.62 -9.68
N GLY A 148 -9.93 4.38 -10.33
CA GLY A 148 -10.16 5.75 -10.77
C GLY A 148 -9.67 5.98 -12.20
N GLY A 149 -10.37 6.77 -13.01
CA GLY A 149 -9.76 7.27 -14.25
C GLY A 149 -8.72 8.33 -13.92
N HIS A 150 -9.15 9.45 -13.35
CA HIS A 150 -8.26 10.50 -12.83
C HIS A 150 -8.33 10.57 -11.31
N VAL A 151 -7.18 10.55 -10.65
CA VAL A 151 -7.05 10.57 -9.19
C VAL A 151 -6.15 11.74 -8.82
N SER A 152 -6.64 12.68 -8.01
CA SER A 152 -5.85 13.85 -7.61
C SER A 152 -5.30 13.78 -6.18
N THR A 153 -5.90 13.00 -5.30
CA THR A 153 -5.61 13.04 -3.86
C THR A 153 -5.15 11.68 -3.31
N LEU A 154 -6.04 10.83 -2.80
CA LEU A 154 -5.65 9.59 -2.10
C LEU A 154 -6.45 8.39 -2.62
N GLN A 155 -5.76 7.28 -2.87
CA GLN A 155 -6.35 5.95 -2.95
C GLN A 155 -5.66 5.04 -1.92
N LEU A 156 -6.41 4.55 -0.94
CA LEU A 156 -5.97 3.60 0.08
C LEU A 156 -6.74 2.30 -0.08
N ALA A 157 -6.05 1.21 -0.40
CA ALA A 157 -6.66 -0.11 -0.55
C ALA A 157 -5.91 -1.18 0.25
N GLY A 158 -6.62 -2.16 0.79
CA GLY A 158 -5.94 -3.31 1.41
C GLY A 158 -5.16 -4.16 0.39
N PHE A 159 -5.66 -4.30 -0.84
CA PHE A 159 -5.02 -5.12 -1.87
C PHE A 159 -4.45 -4.30 -3.03
N MET A 160 -5.27 -3.55 -3.76
CA MET A 160 -4.78 -2.84 -4.96
C MET A 160 -5.46 -1.51 -5.28
N ASN A 161 -4.71 -0.59 -5.89
CA ASN A 161 -5.23 0.64 -6.49
C ASN A 161 -4.95 0.68 -8.00
N ILE A 162 -5.94 1.11 -8.77
CA ILE A 162 -5.83 1.28 -10.22
C ILE A 162 -6.22 2.71 -10.59
N ALA A 163 -5.34 3.38 -11.34
CA ALA A 163 -5.60 4.69 -11.93
C ALA A 163 -5.24 4.71 -13.42
N ARG A 164 -5.88 5.56 -14.23
CA ARG A 164 -5.29 5.96 -15.52
C ARG A 164 -4.29 7.08 -15.31
N ASP A 165 -4.70 8.14 -14.63
CA ASP A 165 -3.89 9.32 -14.35
C ASP A 165 -3.89 9.58 -12.83
N ASN A 166 -2.77 9.31 -12.17
CA ASN A 166 -2.58 9.54 -10.74
C ASN A 166 -1.72 10.79 -10.52
N LYS A 167 -2.28 11.83 -9.90
CA LYS A 167 -1.54 12.99 -9.39
C LYS A 167 -1.36 12.96 -7.87
N GLY A 168 -2.02 12.01 -7.20
CA GLY A 168 -2.03 11.86 -5.76
C GLY A 168 -1.23 10.66 -5.26
N THR A 169 -1.58 10.19 -4.08
CA THR A 169 -0.92 9.07 -3.41
C THR A 169 -1.77 7.81 -3.53
N GLN A 170 -1.15 6.71 -3.99
CA GLN A 170 -1.74 5.37 -4.00
C GLN A 170 -1.01 4.51 -2.96
N ILE A 171 -1.74 3.95 -2.01
CA ILE A 171 -1.22 3.05 -0.98
C ILE A 171 -2.02 1.74 -1.03
N ALA A 172 -1.32 0.65 -1.30
CA ALA A 172 -1.91 -0.67 -1.40
C ALA A 172 -1.04 -1.70 -0.68
N GLY A 173 -1.66 -2.69 -0.03
CA GLY A 173 -0.90 -3.78 0.59
C GLY A 173 -0.13 -4.61 -0.44
N PHE A 174 -0.68 -4.77 -1.65
CA PHE A 174 -0.05 -5.55 -2.72
C PHE A 174 0.35 -4.70 -3.92
N MET A 175 -0.59 -4.08 -4.63
CA MET A 175 -0.29 -3.53 -5.96
C MET A 175 -0.87 -2.13 -6.23
N ASN A 176 -0.06 -1.23 -6.78
CA ASN A 176 -0.55 0.02 -7.39
C ASN A 176 -0.26 0.02 -8.89
N VAL A 177 -1.28 0.35 -9.68
CA VAL A 177 -1.17 0.46 -11.14
C VAL A 177 -1.66 1.83 -11.59
N ALA A 178 -0.85 2.50 -12.40
CA ALA A 178 -1.23 3.77 -13.04
C ALA A 178 -0.74 3.81 -14.49
N LYS A 179 -1.49 4.34 -15.46
CA LYS A 179 -0.89 4.61 -16.78
C LYS A 179 0.12 5.74 -16.66
N LYS A 180 -0.29 6.89 -16.12
CA LYS A 180 0.57 8.03 -15.79
C LYS A 180 0.46 8.32 -14.30
N SER A 181 1.57 8.26 -13.58
CA SER A 181 1.68 8.63 -12.18
C SER A 181 2.64 9.81 -12.04
N LYS A 182 2.15 10.95 -11.54
CA LYS A 182 2.96 12.09 -11.10
C LYS A 182 3.12 12.15 -9.58
N GLY A 183 2.30 11.39 -8.85
CA GLY A 183 2.37 11.33 -7.40
C GLY A 183 3.15 10.12 -6.88
N THR A 184 2.77 9.64 -5.70
CA THR A 184 3.49 8.59 -4.97
C THR A 184 2.72 7.28 -5.00
N GLN A 185 3.41 6.16 -5.24
CA GLN A 185 2.85 4.81 -5.13
C GLN A 185 3.60 4.04 -4.05
N ILE A 186 2.87 3.48 -3.08
CA ILE A 186 3.41 2.69 -1.96
C ILE A 186 2.71 1.34 -1.93
N GLY A 187 3.47 0.27 -2.12
CA GLY A 187 2.95 -1.10 -2.09
C GLY A 187 4.02 -2.12 -2.46
N PHE A 188 3.70 -3.40 -2.41
CA PHE A 188 4.67 -4.45 -2.76
C PHE A 188 5.13 -4.33 -4.22
N ILE A 189 4.18 -4.09 -5.13
CA ILE A 189 4.40 -3.87 -6.56
C ILE A 189 3.82 -2.52 -6.99
N ASN A 190 4.62 -1.70 -7.68
CA ASN A 190 4.16 -0.46 -8.31
C ASN A 190 4.43 -0.48 -9.81
N ILE A 191 3.41 -0.23 -10.62
CA ILE A 191 3.51 -0.28 -12.09
C ILE A 191 3.00 1.04 -12.68
N ALA A 192 3.81 1.68 -13.54
CA ALA A 192 3.35 2.77 -14.38
C ALA A 192 4.09 2.93 -15.71
N ASP A 193 3.48 3.56 -16.72
CA ASP A 193 4.23 3.96 -17.93
C ASP A 193 5.18 5.12 -17.62
N SER A 194 4.69 6.11 -16.88
CA SER A 194 5.48 7.24 -16.38
C SER A 194 5.21 7.35 -14.90
N ALA A 195 6.25 7.28 -14.06
CA ALA A 195 6.11 7.34 -12.61
C ALA A 195 6.78 8.57 -11.99
N GLY A 196 6.15 9.08 -10.93
CA GLY A 196 6.75 9.93 -9.92
C GLY A 196 7.54 9.08 -8.93
N THR A 197 7.20 9.17 -7.65
CA THR A 197 7.86 8.37 -6.60
C THR A 197 7.19 7.01 -6.47
N GLN A 198 7.98 5.94 -6.46
CA GLN A 198 7.51 4.57 -6.22
C GLN A 198 8.30 3.96 -5.07
N ILE A 199 7.59 3.39 -4.09
CA ILE A 199 8.16 2.72 -2.93
C ILE A 199 7.54 1.33 -2.88
N GLY A 200 8.35 0.33 -3.21
CA GLY A 200 7.93 -1.06 -3.31
C GLY A 200 9.11 -1.98 -3.55
N ILE A 201 8.89 -3.28 -3.35
CA ILE A 201 9.92 -4.30 -3.62
C ILE A 201 10.13 -4.44 -5.13
N VAL A 202 9.06 -4.28 -5.92
CA VAL A 202 9.13 -4.27 -7.38
C VAL A 202 8.50 -3.00 -7.93
N ASN A 203 9.31 -2.09 -8.48
CA ASN A 203 8.84 -0.85 -9.08
C ASN A 203 9.11 -0.83 -10.58
N VAL A 204 8.08 -0.96 -11.40
CA VAL A 204 8.19 -0.98 -12.85
C VAL A 204 7.67 0.33 -13.42
N ALA A 205 8.59 1.18 -13.88
CA ALA A 205 8.27 2.37 -14.66
C ALA A 205 9.12 2.43 -15.93
N LYS A 206 8.60 2.99 -17.04
CA LYS A 206 9.43 3.17 -18.26
C LYS A 206 10.54 4.20 -18.05
N ASN A 207 10.31 5.16 -17.16
CA ASN A 207 11.29 6.17 -16.73
C ASN A 207 12.04 5.80 -15.45
N GLY A 208 11.86 4.58 -14.92
CA GLY A 208 12.54 4.10 -13.71
C GLY A 208 13.88 3.43 -14.03
N GLU A 209 14.78 3.39 -13.05
CA GLU A 209 16.03 2.65 -13.15
C GLU A 209 15.79 1.16 -12.88
N LYS A 210 16.38 0.31 -13.71
CA LYS A 210 16.37 -1.14 -13.53
C LYS A 210 17.77 -1.67 -13.72
N SER A 211 18.15 -2.65 -12.92
CA SER A 211 19.47 -3.25 -13.04
C SER A 211 19.49 -4.70 -12.57
N LEU A 212 20.44 -5.45 -13.14
CA LEU A 212 20.83 -6.77 -12.68
C LEU A 212 22.20 -6.66 -12.02
N GLY A 213 22.39 -7.30 -10.87
CA GLY A 213 23.67 -7.30 -10.18
C GLY A 213 24.07 -8.68 -9.71
N ALA A 214 25.38 -8.88 -9.59
CA ALA A 214 25.97 -10.01 -8.89
C ALA A 214 26.65 -9.47 -7.62
N THR A 215 26.26 -9.96 -6.46
CA THR A 215 26.85 -9.58 -5.16
C THR A 215 27.56 -10.78 -4.56
N PHE A 216 28.57 -10.50 -3.74
CA PHE A 216 29.25 -11.46 -2.89
C PHE A 216 29.51 -10.83 -1.52
N ASP A 217 29.21 -11.58 -0.46
CA ASP A 217 29.38 -11.11 0.91
C ASP A 217 30.47 -11.88 1.67
N GLN A 218 30.78 -11.42 2.89
CA GLN A 218 31.76 -12.07 3.75
C GLN A 218 31.41 -13.50 4.20
N ASN A 219 30.13 -13.88 4.14
CA ASN A 219 29.67 -15.24 4.44
C ASN A 219 29.75 -16.16 3.22
N GLN A 220 30.35 -15.68 2.12
CA GLN A 220 30.44 -16.35 0.84
C GLN A 220 29.07 -16.66 0.23
N THR A 221 28.09 -15.77 0.46
CA THR A 221 26.82 -15.78 -0.26
C THR A 221 26.99 -15.00 -1.55
N ALA A 222 26.81 -15.67 -2.69
CA ALA A 222 26.69 -15.01 -3.98
C ALA A 222 25.21 -14.86 -4.35
N LEU A 223 24.76 -13.66 -4.71
CA LEU A 223 23.39 -13.42 -5.17
C LEU A 223 23.38 -12.80 -6.56
N LEU A 224 22.44 -13.27 -7.39
CA LEU A 224 21.93 -12.54 -8.53
C LEU A 224 20.76 -11.70 -8.06
N THR A 225 20.84 -10.40 -8.28
CA THR A 225 19.92 -9.40 -7.74
C THR A 225 19.29 -8.60 -8.87
N PHE A 226 18.01 -8.29 -8.72
CA PHE A 226 17.28 -7.35 -9.56
C PHE A 226 16.90 -6.15 -8.70
N ARG A 227 17.35 -4.96 -9.12
CA ARG A 227 16.97 -3.69 -8.49
C ARG A 227 16.07 -2.92 -9.43
N SER A 228 14.97 -2.38 -8.90
CA SER A 228 13.98 -1.67 -9.70
C SER A 228 13.38 -0.53 -8.91
N GLY A 229 13.45 0.69 -9.44
CA GLY A 229 13.12 1.88 -8.67
C GLY A 229 13.04 3.19 -9.44
N GLY A 230 12.76 4.24 -8.68
CA GLY A 230 12.84 5.62 -9.13
C GLY A 230 14.20 6.24 -8.85
N LYS A 231 14.27 7.58 -8.94
CA LYS A 231 15.51 8.36 -8.75
C LYS A 231 16.07 8.34 -7.32
N VAL A 232 15.23 8.01 -6.34
CA VAL A 232 15.59 8.08 -4.91
C VAL A 232 15.52 6.69 -4.28
N PHE A 233 14.40 5.99 -4.44
CA PHE A 233 14.17 4.68 -3.83
C PHE A 233 14.09 3.58 -4.88
N TYR A 234 14.57 2.40 -4.53
CA TYR A 234 14.45 1.18 -5.31
C TYR A 234 14.16 -0.01 -4.42
N GLY A 235 13.50 -1.01 -4.99
CA GLY A 235 13.33 -2.32 -4.39
C GLY A 235 14.38 -3.28 -4.89
N ILE A 236 14.66 -4.31 -4.09
CA ILE A 236 15.68 -5.31 -4.34
C ILE A 236 15.03 -6.67 -4.15
N VAL A 237 15.24 -7.56 -5.12
CA VAL A 237 14.98 -8.99 -4.98
C VAL A 237 16.20 -9.76 -5.48
N GLY A 238 16.54 -10.86 -4.84
CA GLY A 238 17.69 -11.66 -5.23
C GLY A 238 17.51 -13.14 -4.94
N ILE A 239 18.23 -13.95 -5.70
CA ILE A 239 18.37 -15.38 -5.50
C ILE A 239 19.84 -15.75 -5.64
N GLY A 240 20.29 -16.80 -4.98
CA GLY A 240 21.69 -17.14 -5.02
C GLY A 240 22.08 -18.40 -4.30
N TYR A 241 23.36 -18.48 -3.99
CA TYR A 241 23.98 -19.66 -3.42
C TYR A 241 25.00 -19.27 -2.36
N ASN A 242 24.99 -19.97 -1.22
CA ASN A 242 26.00 -19.83 -0.18
C ASN A 242 27.05 -20.94 -0.32
N PHE A 243 28.31 -20.55 -0.49
CA PHE A 243 29.43 -21.49 -0.66
C PHE A 243 30.02 -22.02 0.65
N LYS A 244 29.68 -21.39 1.78
CA LYS A 244 30.19 -21.75 3.10
C LYS A 244 29.29 -22.77 3.81
N ASN A 245 27.98 -22.60 3.70
CA ASN A 245 26.95 -23.45 4.28
C ASN A 245 26.68 -24.64 3.35
N LYS A 246 26.91 -25.87 3.83
CA LYS A 246 26.80 -27.08 3.01
C LYS A 246 25.41 -27.72 3.08
N LYS A 247 24.59 -27.37 4.07
CA LYS A 247 23.20 -27.81 4.17
C LYS A 247 22.23 -26.82 3.53
N GLN A 248 22.25 -25.56 3.96
CA GLN A 248 21.39 -24.48 3.47
C GLN A 248 22.14 -23.67 2.42
N LYS A 249 22.09 -24.17 1.20
CA LYS A 249 22.90 -23.64 0.10
C LYS A 249 22.18 -22.58 -0.71
N TYR A 250 20.84 -22.61 -0.77
CA TYR A 250 20.08 -21.70 -1.61
C TYR A 250 19.78 -20.42 -0.85
N ALA A 251 20.10 -19.28 -1.44
CA ALA A 251 19.89 -17.97 -0.83
C ALA A 251 18.76 -17.22 -1.54
N TYR A 252 17.99 -16.44 -0.80
CA TYR A 252 17.07 -15.45 -1.34
C TYR A 252 17.23 -14.13 -0.59
N GLU A 253 16.96 -13.02 -1.27
CA GLU A 253 17.08 -11.66 -0.75
C GLU A 253 15.85 -10.84 -1.13
N ALA A 254 15.34 -10.03 -0.21
CA ALA A 254 14.36 -9.00 -0.50
C ALA A 254 14.60 -7.75 0.37
N GLY A 255 14.44 -6.57 -0.21
CA GLY A 255 14.67 -5.33 0.53
C GLY A 255 14.43 -4.05 -0.25
N PHE A 256 14.91 -2.97 0.34
CA PHE A 256 14.80 -1.62 -0.19
C PHE A 256 16.17 -0.96 -0.16
N GLY A 257 16.41 -0.08 -1.12
CA GLY A 257 17.57 0.79 -1.12
C GLY A 257 17.22 2.22 -1.50
N ALA A 258 18.15 3.12 -1.16
CA ALA A 258 18.07 4.53 -1.48
C ALA A 258 19.37 5.04 -2.09
N HIS A 259 19.26 5.89 -3.11
CA HIS A 259 20.35 6.69 -3.64
C HIS A 259 20.53 7.91 -2.75
N VAL A 260 21.54 7.90 -1.88
CA VAL A 260 21.82 8.99 -0.93
C VAL A 260 22.54 10.15 -1.61
N LEU A 261 23.50 9.81 -2.47
CA LEU A 261 24.30 10.79 -3.20
C LEU A 261 24.60 10.27 -4.61
N THR A 262 24.45 11.12 -5.61
CA THR A 262 24.85 10.81 -6.99
C THR A 262 25.61 12.01 -7.56
N ILE A 263 26.90 11.83 -7.86
CA ILE A 263 27.78 12.84 -8.43
C ILE A 263 28.54 12.21 -9.59
N GLN A 264 28.21 12.61 -10.83
CA GLN A 264 28.88 12.14 -12.05
C GLN A 264 28.94 10.60 -12.15
N SER A 265 30.13 10.00 -11.98
CA SER A 265 30.38 8.56 -12.01
C SER A 265 30.28 7.90 -10.62
N PHE A 266 30.21 8.68 -9.55
CA PHE A 266 30.11 8.17 -8.18
C PHE A 266 28.66 8.17 -7.67
N ARG A 267 28.28 7.09 -6.99
CA ARG A 267 27.01 6.96 -6.29
C ARG A 267 27.22 6.40 -4.89
N LEU A 268 26.55 6.96 -3.90
CA LEU A 268 26.46 6.39 -2.56
C LEU A 268 25.05 5.84 -2.36
N ASN A 269 24.96 4.54 -2.14
CA ASN A 269 23.72 3.83 -1.92
C ASN A 269 23.64 3.34 -0.47
N THR A 270 22.43 3.30 0.08
CA THR A 270 22.14 2.53 1.31
C THR A 270 21.11 1.46 0.99
N GLU A 271 21.28 0.26 1.54
CA GLU A 271 20.33 -0.84 1.38
C GLU A 271 19.96 -1.41 2.75
N LEU A 272 18.68 -1.76 2.91
CA LEU A 272 18.17 -2.58 3.99
C LEU A 272 17.53 -3.81 3.36
N VAL A 273 18.18 -4.96 3.55
CA VAL A 273 17.75 -6.23 2.96
C VAL A 273 17.54 -7.29 4.02
N ASN A 274 16.72 -8.28 3.69
CA ASN A 274 16.62 -9.52 4.42
C ASN A 274 17.01 -10.68 3.52
N ASP A 275 17.91 -11.51 4.03
CA ASP A 275 18.44 -12.70 3.39
C ASP A 275 17.98 -13.94 4.16
N GLY A 276 17.60 -14.99 3.44
CA GLY A 276 17.37 -16.32 4.02
C GLY A 276 18.21 -17.38 3.32
N LEU A 277 18.63 -18.42 4.06
CA LEU A 277 19.26 -19.61 3.49
C LEU A 277 18.37 -20.84 3.68
N GLU A 278 18.22 -21.61 2.62
CA GLU A 278 17.30 -22.76 2.57
C GLU A 278 17.96 -24.03 2.04
N SER A 279 17.51 -25.16 2.60
CA SER A 279 17.86 -26.51 2.17
C SER A 279 16.68 -27.25 1.50
N PHE A 280 15.46 -26.70 1.60
CA PHE A 280 14.18 -27.30 1.17
C PHE A 280 13.85 -28.65 1.84
N LYS A 281 14.54 -29.01 2.92
CA LYS A 281 14.35 -30.28 3.66
C LYS A 281 13.62 -30.10 4.99
N GLY A 282 13.24 -28.87 5.33
CA GLY A 282 12.48 -28.50 6.52
C GLY A 282 13.31 -28.47 7.82
N GLY A 283 12.96 -27.58 8.75
CA GLY A 283 13.52 -27.52 10.10
C GLY A 283 14.76 -26.62 10.29
N ASP A 284 15.45 -26.26 9.21
CA ASP A 284 16.63 -25.40 9.25
C ASP A 284 16.25 -23.94 8.98
N GLU A 285 16.46 -23.05 9.95
CA GLU A 285 16.16 -21.61 9.81
C GLU A 285 17.45 -20.80 9.84
N TYR A 286 17.67 -20.02 8.79
CA TYR A 286 18.69 -18.97 8.76
C TYR A 286 18.08 -17.71 8.17
N TRP A 287 18.00 -16.66 8.98
CA TRP A 287 17.52 -15.35 8.59
C TRP A 287 18.55 -14.29 8.94
N ARG A 288 18.77 -13.34 8.04
CA ARG A 288 19.67 -12.22 8.26
C ARG A 288 19.09 -10.92 7.74
N SER A 289 18.99 -9.92 8.59
CA SER A 289 18.69 -8.53 8.20
C SER A 289 19.99 -7.75 8.08
N THR A 290 20.25 -7.13 6.94
CA THR A 290 21.50 -6.43 6.67
C THR A 290 21.24 -4.99 6.23
N PHE A 291 21.88 -4.06 6.93
CA PHE A 291 22.04 -2.69 6.47
C PHE A 291 23.39 -2.55 5.75
N ARG A 292 23.41 -2.02 4.52
CA ARG A 292 24.61 -1.84 3.69
C ARG A 292 24.80 -0.36 3.35
N LEU A 293 26.05 0.11 3.43
CA LEU A 293 26.46 1.40 2.88
C LEU A 293 27.39 1.13 1.69
N MET A 294 27.02 1.54 0.48
CA MET A 294 27.66 1.09 -0.75
C MET A 294 28.12 2.28 -1.61
N PRO A 295 29.37 2.72 -1.42
CA PRO A 295 30.10 3.49 -2.43
C PRO A 295 30.15 2.70 -3.75
N SER A 296 29.72 3.34 -4.82
CA SER A 296 29.53 2.72 -6.14
C SER A 296 30.13 3.62 -7.22
N PHE A 297 30.82 3.04 -8.19
CA PHE A 297 31.48 3.76 -9.28
C PHE A 297 31.05 3.20 -10.63
N ARG A 298 30.56 4.08 -11.50
CA ARG A 298 30.24 3.77 -12.89
C ARG A 298 31.53 3.71 -13.71
N ILE A 299 31.91 2.50 -14.11
CA ILE A 299 33.11 2.23 -14.90
C ILE A 299 32.85 2.18 -16.41
N ALA A 300 31.59 1.97 -16.80
CA ALA A 300 31.13 2.05 -18.19
C ALA A 300 29.68 2.56 -18.23
N ASN A 301 29.17 2.92 -19.40
CA ASN A 301 27.84 3.53 -19.57
C ASN A 301 26.68 2.78 -18.87
N LYS A 302 26.79 1.46 -18.71
CA LYS A 302 25.79 0.62 -18.02
C LYS A 302 26.35 -0.17 -16.84
N VAL A 303 27.64 -0.08 -16.54
CA VAL A 303 28.29 -0.97 -15.55
C VAL A 303 28.76 -0.15 -14.36
N GLU A 304 28.32 -0.56 -13.17
CA GLU A 304 28.65 0.03 -11.89
C GLU A 304 29.26 -1.07 -10.99
N ILE A 305 30.39 -0.77 -10.36
CA ILE A 305 30.99 -1.63 -9.32
C ILE A 305 30.76 -0.99 -7.96
N PHE A 306 30.56 -1.80 -6.94
CA PHE A 306 30.34 -1.32 -5.59
C PHE A 306 31.00 -2.23 -4.57
N ALA A 307 31.43 -1.64 -3.46
CA ALA A 307 31.94 -2.36 -2.30
C ALA A 307 31.76 -1.49 -1.07
N GLY A 308 31.30 -2.08 0.03
CA GLY A 308 31.11 -1.30 1.25
C GLY A 308 30.79 -2.11 2.50
N PRO A 309 30.82 -1.46 3.67
CA PRO A 309 30.56 -2.10 4.94
C PRO A 309 29.08 -2.43 5.11
N SER A 310 28.81 -3.42 5.96
CA SER A 310 27.48 -3.84 6.33
C SER A 310 27.36 -4.09 7.83
N ILE A 311 26.16 -3.87 8.36
CA ILE A 311 25.76 -4.26 9.73
C ILE A 311 24.70 -5.33 9.58
N ASN A 312 24.92 -6.47 10.21
CA ASN A 312 24.08 -7.64 10.06
C ASN A 312 23.47 -8.03 11.40
N TYR A 313 22.19 -8.34 11.39
CA TYR A 313 21.47 -9.03 12.45
C TYR A 313 21.09 -10.42 11.96
N VAL A 314 21.53 -11.46 12.64
CA VAL A 314 21.25 -12.86 12.25
C VAL A 314 20.40 -13.55 13.31
N ASN A 315 19.50 -14.39 12.85
CA ASN A 315 18.79 -15.41 13.63
C ASN A 315 19.00 -16.77 12.96
N THR A 316 19.48 -17.76 13.71
CA THR A 316 19.59 -19.12 13.20
C THR A 316 19.47 -20.18 14.29
N ASN A 317 18.84 -21.31 13.94
CA ASN A 317 18.77 -22.50 14.80
C ASN A 317 19.77 -23.60 14.38
N THR A 318 20.56 -23.38 13.33
CA THR A 318 21.46 -24.38 12.74
C THR A 318 22.91 -24.22 13.23
N GLU A 319 23.64 -25.32 13.43
CA GLU A 319 25.06 -25.29 13.76
C GLU A 319 25.90 -24.59 12.67
N GLU A 320 25.65 -24.92 11.40
CA GLU A 320 26.35 -24.31 10.26
C GLU A 320 26.12 -22.79 10.18
N GLY A 321 24.89 -22.33 10.48
CA GLY A 321 24.55 -20.92 10.57
C GLY A 321 25.35 -20.18 11.65
N ARG A 322 25.61 -20.80 12.80
CA ARG A 322 26.39 -20.20 13.90
C ARG A 322 27.85 -20.01 13.52
N GLU A 323 28.41 -20.95 12.76
CA GLU A 323 29.81 -20.94 12.31
C GLU A 323 30.06 -19.99 11.12
N MET A 324 29.01 -19.43 10.54
CA MET A 324 29.14 -18.49 9.43
C MET A 324 29.87 -17.20 9.84
N THR A 325 29.76 -16.77 11.10
CA THR A 325 30.47 -15.59 11.61
C THR A 325 31.31 -15.96 12.83
N LYS A 326 32.62 -15.64 12.78
CA LYS A 326 33.55 -15.90 13.90
C LYS A 326 33.56 -14.80 14.96
N LYS A 327 33.12 -13.59 14.63
CA LYS A 327 33.16 -12.41 15.51
C LYS A 327 31.80 -11.72 15.55
N TYR A 328 31.11 -11.87 16.67
CA TYR A 328 29.90 -11.11 16.97
C TYR A 328 30.26 -9.89 17.82
N ILE A 329 29.58 -8.77 17.58
CA ILE A 329 29.60 -7.59 18.46
C ILE A 329 28.86 -7.96 19.75
N ASN A 330 27.69 -8.58 19.59
CA ASN A 330 26.86 -9.11 20.65
C ASN A 330 26.09 -10.31 20.09
N SER A 331 25.94 -11.36 20.88
CA SER A 331 25.12 -12.53 20.54
C SER A 331 24.49 -13.11 21.80
N TRP A 332 23.29 -13.63 21.66
CA TRP A 332 22.58 -14.32 22.74
C TRP A 332 21.86 -15.54 22.19
N THR A 333 21.51 -16.45 23.09
CA THR A 333 20.76 -17.65 22.74
C THR A 333 19.42 -17.71 23.48
N ARG A 334 18.41 -18.31 22.85
CA ARG A 334 17.12 -18.65 23.48
C ARG A 334 16.81 -20.13 23.29
N HIS A 335 15.77 -20.60 23.97
CA HIS A 335 15.30 -21.99 23.92
C HIS A 335 16.42 -23.00 24.22
N ASP A 336 16.99 -22.92 25.42
CA ASP A 336 18.08 -23.78 25.91
C ASP A 336 19.29 -23.84 24.97
N GLY A 337 19.59 -22.72 24.30
CA GLY A 337 20.72 -22.63 23.39
C GLY A 337 20.43 -23.06 21.96
N ARG A 338 19.18 -23.38 21.59
CA ARG A 338 18.78 -23.81 20.23
C ARG A 338 18.78 -22.67 19.20
N ASP A 339 18.41 -21.46 19.60
CA ASP A 339 18.35 -20.33 18.67
C ASP A 339 19.45 -19.33 19.00
N LEU A 340 20.29 -19.02 18.00
CA LEU A 340 21.32 -17.99 18.10
C LEU A 340 20.82 -16.70 17.44
N TYR A 341 20.96 -15.61 18.15
CA TYR A 341 20.78 -14.26 17.64
C TYR A 341 22.09 -13.50 17.77
N GLY A 342 22.45 -12.69 16.78
CA GLY A 342 23.69 -11.93 16.87
C GLY A 342 23.80 -10.76 15.92
N PHE A 343 24.60 -9.77 16.34
CA PHE A 343 25.00 -8.64 15.52
C PHE A 343 26.47 -8.78 15.12
N TYR A 344 26.78 -8.47 13.86
CA TYR A 344 28.16 -8.44 13.40
C TYR A 344 28.38 -7.43 12.26
N PHE A 345 29.60 -6.90 12.19
CA PHE A 345 30.05 -6.12 11.05
C PHE A 345 30.46 -7.03 9.90
N GLY A 346 30.22 -6.57 8.68
CA GLY A 346 30.72 -7.22 7.51
C GLY A 346 30.93 -6.31 6.32
N TYR A 347 31.04 -6.92 5.15
CA TYR A 347 31.20 -6.23 3.89
C TYR A 347 30.48 -6.97 2.78
N THR A 348 30.13 -6.22 1.75
CA THR A 348 29.56 -6.73 0.50
C THR A 348 30.23 -6.02 -0.66
N ALA A 349 30.50 -6.76 -1.72
CA ALA A 349 31.00 -6.22 -2.97
C ALA A 349 30.22 -6.82 -4.14
N GLY A 350 30.21 -6.13 -5.27
CA GLY A 350 29.51 -6.62 -6.44
C GLY A 350 29.64 -5.72 -7.66
N ILE A 351 28.95 -6.18 -8.70
CA ILE A 351 28.83 -5.49 -9.98
C ILE A 351 27.36 -5.41 -10.35
N GLN A 352 26.98 -4.31 -10.98
CA GLN A 352 25.63 -4.01 -11.40
C GLN A 352 25.64 -3.54 -12.86
N VAL A 353 24.66 -4.03 -13.63
CA VAL A 353 24.43 -3.68 -15.02
C VAL A 353 23.04 -3.07 -15.15
N ALA A 354 22.96 -1.82 -15.60
CA ALA A 354 21.71 -1.14 -15.90
C ALA A 354 21.04 -1.72 -17.16
N LEU A 355 19.72 -1.88 -17.13
CA LEU A 355 18.92 -2.43 -18.24
C LEU A 355 18.53 -1.34 -19.24
#